data_AF-A0A2I0X2B7-F1
#
_entry.id   AF-A0A2I0X2B7-F1
#
_cell.length_a   1.000
_cell.length_b   1.000
_cell.length_c   1.000
_cell.angle_alpha   90.00
_cell.angle_beta   90.00
_cell.angle_gamma   90.00
#
_symmetry.space_group_name_H-M   'P 1'
#
loop_
_entity.id
_entity.type
_entity.pdbx_description
1 polymer ?
#
loop_
_entity_poly.entity_id
_entity_poly.type
_entity_poly.pdbx_seq_one_letter_code
_entity_poly.pdbx_strand_id
1 'polypeptide(L)'
;MIRSVGAFGRGFKPPTMYNLRTWILNELESNDKSIEEIKKTWAQTGVTIMSDGWSDIKHKSLINILINNPYGTVFLRSVEASDQVKDAEFIFGLLDSIVEEVGEHLVVQVVTDNESA
;
A
#
# COMPACT_ATOMS: atom_id res chain seq x y z
N MET A 1 -9.83 -19.52 2.38
CA MET A 1 -9.94 -19.37 0.92
C MET A 1 -10.04 -20.71 0.18
N ILE A 2 -9.02 -21.60 0.19
CA ILE A 2 -9.05 -22.88 -0.56
C ILE A 2 -10.22 -23.80 -0.14
N ARG A 3 -10.53 -23.87 1.16
CA ARG A 3 -11.68 -24.64 1.66
C ARG A 3 -13.03 -24.15 1.11
N SER A 4 -13.19 -22.84 0.94
CA SER A 4 -14.41 -22.23 0.42
C SER A 4 -14.62 -22.55 -1.07
N VAL A 5 -13.53 -22.59 -1.84
CA VAL A 5 -13.57 -23.02 -3.25
C VAL A 5 -13.94 -24.51 -3.35
N GLY A 6 -13.38 -25.34 -2.46
CA GLY A 6 -13.72 -26.77 -2.40
C GLY A 6 -15.18 -27.03 -2.02
N ALA A 7 -15.78 -26.20 -1.17
CA ALA A 7 -17.19 -26.30 -0.76
C ALA A 7 -18.19 -26.05 -1.91
N PHE A 8 -17.76 -25.35 -2.98
CA PHE A 8 -18.61 -25.09 -4.14
C PHE A 8 -18.87 -26.36 -5.00
N GLY A 9 -18.08 -27.42 -4.81
CA GLY A 9 -18.28 -28.71 -5.46
C GLY A 9 -17.72 -28.83 -6.88
N ARG A 10 -17.93 -29.99 -7.51
CA ARG A 10 -17.52 -30.25 -8.90
C ARG A 10 -18.32 -29.37 -9.86
N GLY A 11 -17.63 -28.72 -10.80
CA GLY A 11 -18.26 -27.84 -11.79
C GLY A 11 -18.18 -26.35 -11.47
N PHE A 12 -17.46 -25.95 -10.40
CA PHE A 12 -17.13 -24.56 -10.16
C PHE A 12 -16.45 -23.93 -11.37
N LYS A 13 -17.07 -22.89 -11.93
CA LYS A 13 -16.46 -22.05 -12.95
C LYS A 13 -15.88 -20.82 -12.25
N PRO A 14 -14.55 -20.71 -12.15
CA PRO A 14 -13.95 -19.52 -11.56
C PRO A 14 -14.32 -18.29 -12.39
N PRO A 15 -14.48 -17.12 -11.76
CA PRO A 15 -14.67 -15.87 -12.48
C PRO A 15 -13.48 -15.62 -13.40
N THR A 16 -13.76 -15.05 -14.57
CA THR A 16 -12.71 -14.70 -15.53
C THR A 16 -11.93 -13.47 -15.07
N MET A 17 -10.73 -13.25 -15.62
CA MET A 17 -9.96 -12.01 -15.39
C MET A 17 -10.82 -10.76 -15.63
N TYR A 18 -11.65 -10.75 -16.68
CA TYR A 18 -12.55 -9.65 -17.00
C TYR A 18 -13.62 -9.43 -15.93
N ASN A 19 -14.14 -10.50 -15.32
CA ASN A 19 -15.11 -10.36 -14.23
C ASN A 19 -14.46 -9.82 -12.95
N LEU A 20 -13.22 -10.25 -12.66
CA LEU A 20 -12.50 -9.84 -11.47
C LEU A 20 -11.96 -8.41 -11.55
N ARG A 21 -11.52 -7.97 -12.73
CA ARG A 21 -10.89 -6.64 -12.91
C ARG A 21 -11.76 -5.49 -12.42
N THR A 22 -13.07 -5.54 -12.65
CA THR A 22 -13.98 -4.45 -12.28
C THR A 22 -14.62 -4.68 -10.92
N TRP A 23 -15.06 -5.90 -10.63
CA TRP A 23 -15.79 -6.20 -9.40
C TRP A 23 -14.96 -5.94 -8.14
N ILE A 24 -13.68 -6.36 -8.13
CA ILE A 24 -12.79 -6.15 -6.98
C ILE A 24 -12.56 -4.65 -6.75
N LEU A 25 -12.41 -3.85 -7.82
CA LEU A 25 -12.23 -2.41 -7.71
C LEU A 25 -13.48 -1.73 -7.12
N ASN A 26 -14.67 -2.13 -7.54
CA ASN A 26 -15.92 -1.60 -6.99
C ASN A 26 -16.12 -1.98 -5.51
N GLU A 27 -15.61 -3.14 -5.09
CA GLU A 27 -15.69 -3.56 -3.69
C GLU A 27 -14.71 -2.80 -2.79
N LEU A 28 -13.59 -2.30 -3.34
CA LEU A 28 -12.69 -1.38 -2.63
C LEU A 28 -13.39 -0.08 -2.23
N GLU A 29 -14.27 0.47 -3.07
CA GLU A 29 -15.07 1.67 -2.73
C GLU A 29 -15.94 1.44 -1.47
N SER A 30 -16.30 0.19 -1.15
CA SER A 30 -17.04 -0.13 0.08
C SER A 30 -16.15 -0.12 1.34
N ASN A 31 -14.83 -0.33 1.18
CA ASN A 31 -13.84 -0.31 2.26
C ASN A 31 -13.38 1.10 2.62
N ASP A 32 -13.76 2.13 1.86
CA ASP A 32 -13.38 3.51 2.14
C ASP A 32 -13.82 3.96 3.54
N LYS A 33 -14.95 3.44 4.05
CA LYS A 33 -15.43 3.75 5.40
C LYS A 33 -14.47 3.31 6.49
N SER A 34 -13.93 2.10 6.40
CA SER A 34 -13.00 1.59 7.43
C SER A 34 -11.66 2.32 7.37
N ILE A 35 -11.20 2.67 6.16
CA ILE A 35 -10.01 3.49 5.97
C ILE A 35 -10.23 4.89 6.57
N GLU A 36 -11.38 5.52 6.33
CA GLU A 36 -11.71 6.83 6.90
C GLU A 36 -11.80 6.79 8.44
N GLU A 37 -12.34 5.73 9.02
CA GLU A 37 -12.37 5.54 10.47
C GLU A 37 -10.96 5.49 11.07
N ILE A 38 -10.02 4.79 10.41
CA ILE A 38 -8.61 4.79 10.82
C ILE A 38 -8.00 6.18 10.65
N LYS A 39 -8.22 6.85 9.51
CA LYS A 39 -7.69 8.20 9.23
C LYS A 39 -8.10 9.25 10.27
N LYS A 40 -9.32 9.17 10.81
CA LYS A 40 -9.79 10.07 11.88
C LYS A 40 -8.95 9.99 13.17
N THR A 41 -8.27 8.86 13.40
CA THR A 41 -7.43 8.66 14.59
C THR A 41 -6.00 9.18 14.43
N TRP A 42 -5.60 9.59 13.21
CA TRP A 42 -4.24 10.07 12.92
C TRP A 42 -3.90 11.33 13.73
N ALA A 43 -4.84 12.27 13.88
CA ALA A 43 -4.61 13.48 14.68
C ALA A 43 -4.39 13.22 16.18
N GLN A 44 -4.87 12.09 16.69
CA GLN A 44 -4.75 11.75 18.12
C GLN A 44 -3.46 10.99 18.44
N THR A 45 -3.02 10.14 17.50
CA THR A 45 -1.90 9.21 17.71
C THR A 45 -0.65 9.56 16.94
N GLY A 46 -0.80 10.40 15.90
CA GLY A 46 0.16 10.50 14.82
C GLY A 46 0.24 9.22 13.99
N VAL A 47 1.12 9.22 13.01
CA VAL A 47 1.32 8.09 12.10
C VAL A 47 2.78 7.79 11.86
N THR A 48 3.05 6.52 11.56
CA THR A 48 4.33 6.05 11.02
C THR A 48 4.17 5.83 9.52
N ILE A 49 4.99 6.52 8.72
CA ILE A 49 5.10 6.21 7.29
C ILE A 49 6.07 5.05 7.14
N MET A 50 5.70 4.02 6.40
CA MET A 50 6.55 2.88 6.09
C MET A 50 6.75 2.79 4.59
N SER A 51 8.00 2.68 4.15
CA SER A 51 8.35 2.34 2.78
C SER A 51 8.98 0.95 2.71
N ASP A 52 8.56 0.17 1.73
CA ASP A 52 9.10 -1.16 1.44
C ASP A 52 9.44 -1.22 -0.05
N GLY A 53 10.74 -1.29 -0.34
CA GLY A 53 11.27 -1.42 -1.69
C GLY A 53 11.37 -2.89 -2.08
N TRP A 54 11.03 -3.20 -3.34
CA TRP A 54 11.43 -4.47 -3.91
C TRP A 54 11.77 -4.36 -5.38
N SER A 55 12.75 -5.16 -5.78
CA SER A 55 13.20 -5.27 -7.18
C SER A 55 13.08 -6.71 -7.68
N ASP A 56 12.52 -6.88 -8.89
CA ASP A 56 12.43 -8.18 -9.54
C ASP A 56 13.70 -8.50 -10.37
N ILE A 57 13.84 -9.76 -10.79
CA ILE A 57 14.97 -10.22 -11.62
C ILE A 57 15.02 -9.60 -13.02
N LYS A 58 13.98 -8.86 -13.42
CA LYS A 58 13.88 -8.14 -14.69
C LYS A 58 14.11 -6.64 -14.52
N HIS A 59 14.67 -6.23 -13.38
CA HIS A 59 14.92 -4.84 -13.01
C HIS A 59 13.65 -3.99 -12.90
N LYS A 60 12.48 -4.60 -12.69
CA LYS A 60 11.30 -3.85 -12.28
C LYS A 60 11.40 -3.55 -10.81
N SER A 61 11.13 -2.31 -10.46
CA SER A 61 11.15 -1.88 -9.07
C SER A 61 9.83 -1.24 -8.68
N LEU A 62 9.35 -1.57 -7.49
CA LEU A 62 8.21 -0.92 -6.86
C LEU A 62 8.58 -0.54 -5.43
N ILE A 63 8.12 0.63 -5.00
CA ILE A 63 8.20 1.10 -3.62
C ILE A 63 6.79 1.19 -3.09
N ASN A 64 6.47 0.39 -2.07
CA ASN A 64 5.17 0.40 -1.42
C ASN A 64 5.19 1.39 -0.26
N ILE A 65 4.19 2.27 -0.22
CA ILE A 65 4.01 3.22 0.87
C ILE A 65 2.79 2.81 1.70
N LEU A 66 3.03 2.61 2.99
CA LEU A 66 2.01 2.30 3.98
C LEU A 66 2.03 3.35 5.09
N ILE A 67 0.86 3.65 5.63
CA ILE A 67 0.70 4.52 6.79
C ILE A 67 0.18 3.66 7.94
N ASN A 68 0.94 3.55 9.02
CA ASN A 68 0.56 2.77 10.19
C ASN A 68 0.28 3.66 11.40
N ASN A 69 -0.73 3.28 12.18
CA ASN A 69 -0.92 3.74 13.54
C ASN A 69 -1.51 2.60 14.40
N PRO A 70 -1.73 2.80 15.71
CA PRO A 70 -2.27 1.76 16.59
C PRO A 70 -3.63 1.19 16.19
N TYR A 71 -4.39 1.89 15.36
CA TYR A 71 -5.73 1.49 14.92
C TYR A 71 -5.73 0.76 13.58
N GLY A 72 -4.62 0.77 12.85
CA GLY A 72 -4.46 -0.03 11.64
C GLY A 72 -3.37 0.46 10.70
N THR A 73 -3.19 -0.30 9.62
CA THR A 73 -2.31 0.07 8.51
C THR A 73 -3.16 0.37 7.28
N VAL A 74 -2.92 1.52 6.66
CA VAL A 74 -3.52 1.93 5.39
C VAL A 74 -2.46 1.85 4.31
N PHE A 75 -2.74 1.12 3.24
CA PHE A 75 -1.94 1.18 2.03
C PHE A 75 -2.24 2.51 1.32
N LEU A 76 -1.22 3.34 1.12
CA LEU A 76 -1.38 4.64 0.47
C LEU A 76 -1.26 4.50 -1.05
N ARG A 77 -0.10 4.03 -1.51
CA ARG A 77 0.18 3.79 -2.93
C ARG A 77 1.45 2.95 -3.11
N SER A 78 1.64 2.44 -4.32
CA SER A 78 2.93 1.96 -4.80
C SER A 78 3.46 2.89 -5.87
N VAL A 79 4.77 3.11 -5.88
CA VAL A 79 5.48 3.91 -6.89
C VAL A 79 6.33 2.97 -7.73
N GLU A 80 6.13 2.99 -9.04
CA GLU A 80 7.04 2.32 -9.95
C GLU A 80 8.34 3.11 -10.08
N ALA A 81 9.47 2.44 -9.80
CA ALA A 81 10.79 3.05 -9.80
C ALA A 81 11.79 2.26 -10.67
N SER A 82 11.31 1.49 -11.66
CA SER A 82 12.15 0.66 -12.55
C SER A 82 13.19 1.48 -13.31
N ASP A 83 12.80 2.67 -13.79
CA ASP A 83 13.65 3.57 -14.59
C ASP A 83 14.37 4.63 -13.73
N GLN A 84 14.27 4.54 -12.41
CA GLN A 84 14.84 5.54 -11.49
C GLN A 84 16.16 5.03 -10.90
N VAL A 85 17.14 5.93 -10.78
CA VAL A 85 18.28 5.69 -9.92
C VAL A 85 17.79 5.87 -8.48
N LYS A 86 17.75 4.77 -7.71
CA LYS A 86 17.28 4.77 -6.31
C LYS A 86 18.31 5.37 -5.35
N ASP A 87 18.90 6.50 -5.72
CA ASP A 87 19.82 7.17 -4.83
C ASP A 87 19.09 7.79 -3.64
N ALA A 88 19.87 8.25 -2.67
CA ALA A 88 19.34 8.86 -1.46
C ALA A 88 18.48 10.11 -1.75
N GLU A 89 18.76 10.85 -2.84
CA GLU A 89 17.99 12.04 -3.21
C GLU A 89 16.60 11.67 -3.73
N PHE A 90 16.49 10.66 -4.58
CA PHE A 90 15.21 10.15 -5.07
C PHE A 90 14.33 9.64 -3.92
N ILE A 91 14.90 8.79 -3.05
CA ILE A 91 14.16 8.24 -1.90
C ILE A 91 13.76 9.36 -0.93
N PHE A 92 14.65 10.32 -0.67
CA PHE A 92 14.33 11.47 0.17
C PHE A 92 13.18 12.29 -0.42
N GLY A 93 13.26 12.70 -1.69
CA GLY A 93 12.22 13.49 -2.34
C GLY A 93 10.87 12.75 -2.41
N LEU A 94 10.89 11.43 -2.59
CA LEU A 94 9.69 10.61 -2.48
C LEU A 94 9.10 10.70 -1.08
N LEU A 95 9.88 10.39 -0.03
CA LEU A 95 9.39 10.38 1.35
C LEU A 95 8.93 11.77 1.82
N ASP A 96 9.65 12.83 1.43
CA ASP A 96 9.31 14.22 1.70
C ASP A 96 7.93 14.56 1.12
N SER A 97 7.68 14.21 -0.15
CA SER A 97 6.36 14.40 -0.77
C SER A 97 5.23 13.64 -0.06
N ILE A 98 5.52 12.46 0.52
CA ILE A 98 4.55 11.67 1.29
C ILE A 98 4.27 12.35 2.63
N VAL A 99 5.31 12.86 3.29
CA VAL A 99 5.18 13.59 4.55
C VAL A 99 4.34 14.85 4.35
N GLU A 100 4.57 15.61 3.28
CA GLU A 100 3.76 16.79 2.93
C GLU A 100 2.29 16.42 2.68
N GLU A 101 2.03 15.34 1.92
CA GLU A 101 0.67 14.87 1.62
C GLU A 101 -0.10 14.41 2.86
N VAL A 102 0.59 13.71 3.78
CA VAL A 102 0.01 13.27 5.06
C VAL A 102 -0.15 14.44 6.03
N GLY A 103 0.77 15.41 5.96
CA GLY A 103 0.89 16.54 6.87
C GLY A 103 1.94 16.29 7.94
N GLU A 104 3.01 17.09 7.91
CA GLU A 104 4.18 16.98 8.82
C GLU A 104 3.81 16.86 10.29
N HIS A 105 2.82 17.66 10.75
CA HIS A 105 2.35 17.67 12.14
C HIS A 105 1.73 16.36 12.63
N LEU A 106 1.37 15.44 11.72
CA LEU A 106 0.83 14.12 12.03
C LEU A 106 1.91 13.03 12.02
N VAL A 107 3.04 13.27 11.37
CA VAL A 107 4.07 12.24 11.18
C VAL A 107 4.95 12.15 12.43
N VAL A 108 5.01 10.95 13.01
CA VAL A 108 5.85 10.67 14.18
C VAL A 108 7.22 10.14 13.75
N GLN A 109 7.24 9.30 12.71
CA GLN A 109 8.45 8.68 12.18
C GLN A 109 8.24 8.16 10.76
N VAL A 110 9.37 7.96 10.07
CA VAL A 110 9.44 7.27 8.79
C VAL A 110 10.29 6.01 8.99
N VAL A 111 9.81 4.87 8.52
CA VAL A 111 10.50 3.58 8.57
C VAL A 111 10.72 3.12 7.14
N THR A 112 11.98 2.94 6.77
CA THR A 112 12.36 2.37 5.48
C THR A 112 12.99 1.00 5.72
N ASP A 113 12.81 0.09 4.78
CA ASP A 113 13.59 -1.14 4.77
C ASP A 113 15.07 -0.85 4.45
N ASN A 114 15.92 -1.80 4.78
CA ASN A 114 17.36 -1.73 4.53
C ASN A 114 17.71 -2.32 3.15
N GLU A 115 16.81 -2.20 2.16
CA GLU A 115 17.13 -2.57 0.79
C GLU A 115 18.29 -1.67 0.34
N SER A 116 19.37 -2.28 -0.13
CA SER A 116 20.52 -1.54 -0.63
C SER A 116 20.09 -0.74 -1.86
N ALA A 117 20.26 0.58 -1.79
CA ALA A 117 20.21 1.48 -2.93
C ALA A 117 21.11 1.01 -4.08
#